data_AF-A0A2D8EI88-F1
#
_entry.id   AF-A0A2D8EI88-F1
#
_cell.length_a   1.000
_cell.length_b   1.000
_cell.length_c   1.000
_cell.angle_alpha   90.00
_cell.angle_beta   90.00
_cell.angle_gamma   90.00
#
_symmetry.space_group_name_H-M   'P 1'
#
loop_
_entity.id
_entity.type
_entity.pdbx_description
1 polymer ?
#
loop_
_entity_poly.entity_id
_entity_poly.type
_entity_poly.pdbx_seq_one_letter_code
_entity_poly.pdbx_strand_id
1 'polypeptide(L)' 'MSLRKWTQQKWVDVANRRSDGSYPPCGRSKGEKRKNYPKCLPIAKVRSMTKSQLSAAVRRKKQAERKPRKGKRPNYAKT' A
#
# COMPACT_ATOMS: atom_id res chain seq x y z
N MET A 1 10.33 9.81 -15.59
CA MET A 1 8.94 9.36 -15.29
C MET A 1 8.04 10.58 -15.29
N SER A 2 6.98 10.62 -16.11
CA SER A 2 6.01 11.73 -16.06
C SER A 2 4.94 11.51 -14.99
N LEU A 3 4.39 12.59 -14.45
CA LEU A 3 3.25 12.54 -13.50
C LEU A 3 2.06 11.79 -14.10
N ARG A 4 1.78 11.97 -15.40
CA ARG A 4 0.73 11.23 -16.12
C ARG A 4 0.95 9.72 -16.08
N LYS A 5 2.19 9.26 -16.28
CA LYS A 5 2.52 7.83 -16.18
C LYS A 5 2.31 7.30 -14.77
N TRP A 6 2.64 8.09 -13.75
CA TRP A 6 2.47 7.70 -12.34
C TRP A 6 0.99 7.60 -11.93
N THR A 7 0.14 8.55 -12.33
CA THR A 7 -1.30 8.52 -12.00
C THR A 7 -2.04 7.39 -12.72
N GLN A 8 -1.62 7.03 -13.93
CA GLN A 8 -2.22 5.95 -14.73
C GLN A 8 -1.92 4.53 -14.20
N GLN A 9 -0.97 4.37 -13.26
CA GLN A 9 -0.55 3.07 -12.74
C GLN A 9 -1.60 2.34 -11.87
N LYS A 10 -2.77 2.96 -11.64
CA LYS A 10 -3.91 2.41 -10.87
C LYS A 10 -3.43 1.79 -9.56
N TRP A 11 -3.02 2.64 -8.63
CA TRP A 11 -2.48 2.22 -7.34
C TRP A 11 -3.57 1.58 -6.48
N VAL A 12 -3.24 0.46 -5.83
CA VAL A 12 -4.16 -0.31 -4.97
C VAL A 12 -3.59 -0.50 -3.57
N ASP A 13 -4.47 -0.68 -2.60
CA ASP A 13 -4.12 -0.92 -1.19
C ASP A 13 -4.11 -2.41 -0.87
N VAL A 14 -2.91 -2.99 -0.80
CA VAL A 14 -2.73 -4.43 -0.59
C VAL A 14 -2.96 -4.87 0.86
N ALA A 15 -3.05 -3.93 1.81
CA ALA A 15 -3.26 -4.22 3.21
C ALA A 15 -4.74 -4.44 3.56
N ASN A 16 -5.66 -4.00 2.71
CA ASN A 16 -7.10 -4.09 2.92
C ASN A 16 -7.78 -4.88 1.80
N ARG A 17 -7.30 -6.12 1.56
CA ARG A 17 -7.90 -7.04 0.59
C ARG A 17 -9.36 -7.31 0.96
N ARG A 18 -10.25 -7.21 -0.03
CA ARG A 18 -11.68 -7.48 0.11
C ARG A 18 -11.96 -8.99 0.15
N SER A 19 -13.18 -9.36 0.53
CA SER A 19 -13.64 -10.75 0.58
C SER A 19 -13.63 -11.42 -0.80
N ASP A 20 -13.97 -10.68 -1.86
CA ASP A 20 -13.89 -11.10 -3.27
C ASP A 20 -12.44 -11.30 -3.77
N GLY A 21 -11.45 -11.02 -2.92
CA GLY A 21 -10.04 -11.14 -3.23
C GLY A 21 -9.43 -9.93 -3.96
N SER A 22 -10.25 -8.93 -4.32
CA SER A 22 -9.81 -7.69 -4.95
C SER A 22 -9.14 -6.74 -3.94
N TYR A 23 -8.42 -5.74 -4.47
CA TYR A 23 -7.82 -4.67 -3.67
C TYR A 23 -8.55 -3.35 -3.91
N PRO A 24 -8.86 -2.57 -2.87
CA PRO A 24 -9.41 -1.24 -3.04
C PRO A 24 -8.38 -0.29 -3.64
N PRO A 25 -8.82 0.81 -4.28
CA PRO A 25 -7.90 1.85 -4.72
C PRO A 25 -7.06 2.36 -3.53
N CYS A 26 -5.80 2.67 -3.81
CA CYS A 26 -4.91 3.34 -2.87
C CYS A 26 -5.40 4.77 -2.65
N GLY A 27 -5.29 5.24 -1.41
CA GLY A 27 -5.90 6.49 -0.96
C GLY A 27 -7.20 6.22 -0.22
N ARG A 28 -7.67 7.23 0.50
CA ARG A 28 -8.90 7.18 1.28
C ARG A 28 -9.70 8.43 0.99
N SER A 29 -11.02 8.29 0.85
CA SER A 29 -11.89 9.46 0.89
C SER A 29 -11.93 10.03 2.32
N LYS A 30 -12.34 11.29 2.44
CA LYS A 30 -12.43 11.95 3.76
C LYS A 30 -13.39 11.17 4.65
N GLY A 31 -12.90 10.74 5.82
CA GLY A 31 -13.68 9.98 6.79
C GLY A 31 -13.68 8.45 6.58
N GLU A 32 -13.09 7.94 5.50
CA GLU A 32 -13.04 6.50 5.23
C GLU A 32 -12.14 5.78 6.25
N LYS A 33 -12.74 4.85 7.02
CA LYS A 33 -12.02 3.99 7.97
C LYS A 33 -11.76 2.63 7.33
N ARG A 34 -10.50 2.19 7.37
CA ARG A 34 -10.10 0.83 6.99
C ARG A 34 -9.39 0.14 8.15
N LYS A 35 -9.57 -1.18 8.26
CA LYS A 35 -9.00 -2.01 9.34
C LYS A 35 -7.48 -1.89 9.43
N ASN A 36 -6.78 -1.85 8.29
CA ASN A 36 -5.33 -1.78 8.25
C ASN A 36 -4.83 -0.44 7.69
N TYR A 37 -3.63 -0.03 8.14
CA TYR A 37 -2.89 1.06 7.52
C TYR A 37 -2.50 0.68 6.08
N PRO A 38 -2.74 1.55 5.09
CA PRO A 38 -2.64 1.15 3.70
C PRO A 38 -1.19 0.91 3.28
N LYS A 39 -1.01 -0.04 2.36
CA LYS A 39 0.24 -0.23 1.63
C LYS A 39 -0.05 -0.14 0.14
N CYS A 40 0.37 0.96 -0.47
CA CYS A 40 0.05 1.27 -1.85
C CYS A 40 1.08 0.75 -2.83
N LEU A 41 0.62 0.02 -3.84
CA LEU A 41 1.43 -0.48 -4.95
C LEU A 41 0.70 -0.28 -6.29
N PRO A 42 1.43 -0.09 -7.41
CA PRO A 42 0.85 -0.18 -8.75
C PRO A 42 0.23 -1.55 -8.98
N ILE A 43 -0.93 -1.62 -9.63
CA ILE A 43 -1.61 -2.89 -9.91
C ILE A 43 -0.70 -3.88 -10.68
N ALA A 44 0.13 -3.37 -11.60
CA ALA A 44 1.10 -4.17 -12.35
C ALA A 44 2.12 -4.85 -11.42
N LYS A 45 2.61 -4.14 -10.39
CA LYS A 45 3.54 -4.70 -9.41
C LYS A 45 2.84 -5.74 -8.54
N VAL A 46 1.60 -5.49 -8.13
CA VAL A 46 0.81 -6.46 -7.35
C VAL A 46 0.62 -7.77 -8.10
N ARG A 47 0.31 -7.71 -9.40
CA ARG A 47 0.18 -8.89 -10.26
C ARG A 47 1.47 -9.69 -10.40
N SER A 48 2.63 -9.02 -10.35
CA SER A 48 3.94 -9.67 -10.40
C SER A 48 4.39 -10.29 -9.06
N MET A 49 3.68 -10.03 -7.96
CA MET A 49 4.07 -10.47 -6.62
C MET A 49 3.20 -11.63 -6.15
N THR A 50 3.82 -12.57 -5.44
CA THR A 50 3.10 -13.66 -4.78
C THR A 50 2.37 -13.16 -3.53
N LYS A 51 1.39 -13.94 -3.05
CA LYS A 51 0.67 -13.64 -1.80
C LYS A 51 1.61 -13.46 -0.61
N SER A 52 2.68 -14.27 -0.53
CA SER A 52 3.68 -14.20 0.55
C SER A 52 4.55 -12.94 0.46
N GLN A 53 4.91 -12.51 -0.76
CA GLN A 53 5.63 -11.26 -0.96
C GLN A 53 4.78 -10.04 -0.57
N LEU A 54 3.51 -10.02 -0.97
CA LEU A 54 2.57 -8.96 -0.60
C LEU A 54 2.35 -8.90 0.91
N SER A 55 2.16 -10.05 1.57
CA SER A 55 2.00 -10.09 3.03
C SER A 55 3.27 -9.63 3.76
N ALA A 56 4.45 -10.01 3.27
CA ALA A 56 5.72 -9.53 3.80
C ALA A 56 5.89 -8.00 3.64
N ALA A 57 5.47 -7.44 2.51
CA ALA A 57 5.48 -5.99 2.27
C ALA A 57 4.57 -5.23 3.25
N VAL A 58 3.37 -5.76 3.51
CA VAL A 58 2.44 -5.21 4.52
C VAL A 58 3.05 -5.31 5.92
N ARG A 59 3.66 -6.46 6.27
CA ARG A 59 4.32 -6.67 7.57
C ARG A 59 5.45 -5.66 7.79
N ARG A 60 6.34 -5.47 6.80
CA ARG A 60 7.42 -4.48 6.85
C ARG A 60 6.89 -3.07 7.05
N LYS A 61 5.84 -2.69 6.31
CA LYS A 61 5.17 -1.39 6.47
C LYS A 61 4.64 -1.23 7.89
N LYS A 62 3.85 -2.18 8.41
CA LYS A 62 3.31 -2.14 9.77
C LYS A 62 4.41 -2.00 10.84
N GLN A 63 5.49 -2.75 10.70
CA GLN A 63 6.62 -2.66 11.63
C GLN A 63 7.29 -1.27 11.58
N ALA A 64 7.44 -0.68 10.39
CA ALA A 64 7.98 0.66 10.23
C ALA A 64 7.00 1.78 10.63
N GLU A 65 5.69 1.52 10.70
CA GLU A 65 4.69 2.45 11.26
C GLU A 65 4.69 2.41 12.79
N ARG A 66 5.00 1.25 13.41
CA ARG A 66 5.06 1.12 14.87
C ARG A 66 6.20 1.89 15.52
N LYS A 67 7.26 2.23 14.78
CA LYS A 67 8.42 2.96 15.30
C LYS A 67 8.15 4.48 15.23
N PRO A 68 8.50 5.26 16.27
CA PRO A 68 8.41 6.71 16.22
C PRO A 68 9.33 7.26 15.12
N ARG A 69 8.87 8.31 14.43
CA ARG A 69 9.64 8.95 13.35
C ARG A 69 10.18 10.29 13.82
N LYS A 70 11.50 10.46 13.70
CA LYS A 70 12.14 11.77 13.90
C LYS A 70 11.76 12.72 12.76
N GLY A 71 11.24 13.91 13.09
CA GLY A 71 10.99 14.98 12.12
C GLY A 71 9.90 14.71 11.08
N LYS A 72 8.87 13.90 11.40
CA LYS A 72 7.73 13.60 10.51
C LYS A 72 8.12 13.03 9.12
N ARG A 73 9.33 12.49 8.96
CA ARG A 73 9.82 11.94 7.68
C ARG A 73 9.01 10.70 7.26
N PRO A 74 8.82 10.44 5.95
CA PRO A 74 8.18 9.21 5.48
C PRO A 74 8.97 7.94 5.86
N ASN A 75 8.27 6.82 6.06
CA ASN A 75 8.94 5.52 6.12
C ASN A 75 9.07 4.91 4.72
N TYR A 76 10.30 4.74 4.24
CA TYR A 76 10.58 4.13 2.93
C TYR A 76 10.56 2.60 3.00
N ALA A 77 9.54 2.02 3.65
CA ALA A 77 9.42 0.56 3.80
C ALA A 77 9.28 -0.11 2.43
N LYS A 78 10.27 -0.92 2.03
CA LYS A 78 10.31 -1.60 0.73
C LYS A 78 9.19 -2.63 0.59
N THR A 79 8.64 -2.70 -0.62
CA THR A 79 7.67 -3.69 -1.09
C THR A 79 8.37 -4.93 -1.61
#